data_AF-A0A699XXG1-F1
#
_entry.id   AF-A0A699XXG1-F1
#
_cell.length_a   1.000
_cell.length_b   1.000
_cell.length_c   1.000
_cell.angle_alpha   90.00
_cell.angle_beta   90.00
_cell.angle_gamma   90.00
#
_symmetry.space_group_name_H-M   'P 1'
#
loop_
_entity.id
_entity.type
_entity.pdbx_description
1 polymer ?
#
loop_
_entity_poly.entity_id
_entity_poly.type
_entity_poly.pdbx_seq_one_letter_code
_entity_poly.pdbx_strand_id
1 'polypeptide(L)' 'MQDEIHEFDRLDVWELVPHPDCAMIMALKWIYKVKLDEYGDVLKNKVRLVAKGYR' A
#
# COMPACT_ATOMS: atom_id res chain seq x y z
N MET A 1 -9.33 4.68 -2.28
CA MET A 1 -8.94 4.32 -0.90
C MET A 1 -10.03 3.56 -0.16
N GLN A 2 -11.21 4.12 0.14
CA GLN A 2 -12.26 3.33 0.82
C GLN A 2 -12.81 2.19 -0.06
N ASP A 3 -13.01 2.43 -1.36
CA ASP A 3 -13.44 1.38 -2.29
C ASP A 3 -12.41 0.24 -2.41
N GLU A 4 -11.11 0.56 -2.35
CA GLU A 4 -10.04 -0.44 -2.40
C GLU A 4 -10.00 -1.28 -1.12
N ILE A 5 -10.22 -0.66 0.05
CA ILE A 5 -10.32 -1.37 1.33
C ILE A 5 -11.50 -2.33 1.32
N HIS A 6 -12.64 -1.90 0.78
CA HIS A 6 -13.83 -2.74 0.66
C HIS A 6 -13.59 -3.97 -0.24
N GLU A 7 -12.87 -3.80 -1.34
CA GLU A 7 -12.52 -4.93 -2.22
C GLU A 7 -11.53 -5.90 -1.55
N PHE A 8 -10.61 -5.42 -0.70
CA PHE A 8 -9.73 -6.31 0.07
C PHE A 8 -10.49 -7.15 1.11
N ASP A 9 -11.49 -6.56 1.76
CA ASP A 9 -12.38 -7.23 2.71
C ASP A 9 -13.24 -8.30 2.00
N ARG A 10 -13.78 -7.99 0.82
CA ARG A 10 -14.54 -8.95 0.00
C ARG A 10 -13.71 -10.12 -0.52
N LEU A 11 -12.43 -9.88 -0.81
CA LEU A 11 -11.53 -10.90 -1.35
C LEU A 11 -10.83 -11.72 -0.24
N ASP A 12 -11.05 -11.39 1.04
CA ASP A 12 -10.49 -12.06 2.22
C ASP A 12 -8.96 -12.22 2.16
N VAL A 13 -8.28 -11.24 1.56
CA VAL A 13 -6.82 -11.29 1.35
C VAL A 13 -6.04 -10.69 2.52
N TRP A 14 -6.69 -9.87 3.36
CA TRP A 14 -6.09 -9.18 4.50
C TRP A 14 -7.10 -9.03 5.65
N GLU A 15 -6.64 -9.24 6.89
CA GLU A 15 -7.42 -8.99 8.10
C GLU A 15 -6.91 -7.72 8.80
N LEU A 16 -7.84 -6.87 9.26
CA LEU A 16 -7.50 -5.68 10.04
C LEU A 16 -7.22 -6.07 11.49
N VAL A 17 -5.95 -6.08 11.88
CA VAL A 17 -5.52 -6.46 13.23
C VAL A 17 -5.39 -5.21 14.14
N PRO A 18 -5.82 -5.27 15.41
CA PRO A 18 -5.63 -4.16 16.36
C PRO A 18 -4.14 -3.86 16.60
N HIS A 19 -3.89 -2.64 17.07
CA HIS A 19 -2.53 -2.16 17.35
C HIS A 19 -1.84 -3.05 18.40
N PRO A 20 -0.68 -3.66 18.09
CA PRO A 20 0.07 -4.44 19.07
C PRO A 20 0.77 -3.50 20.08
N ASP A 21 0.35 -3.57 21.35
CA ASP A 21 0.79 -2.67 22.44
C ASP A 21 2.32 -2.66 22.71
N CYS A 22 3.03 -3.72 22.29
CA CYS A 22 4.47 -3.90 22.56
C CYS A 22 5.32 -4.05 21.29
N ALA A 23 4.75 -3.91 20.10
CA ALA A 23 5.52 -4.03 18.86
C ALA A 23 5.83 -2.64 18.32
N MET A 24 7.10 -2.41 17.98
CA MET A 24 7.48 -1.18 17.31
C MET A 24 6.91 -1.21 15.90
N ILE A 25 5.85 -0.44 15.68
CA ILE A 25 5.32 -0.21 14.34
C ILE A 25 6.44 0.42 13.53
N MET A 26 7.08 -0.39 12.69
CA MET A 26 7.94 0.14 11.64
C MET A 26 7.06 1.06 10.82
N ALA A 27 7.38 2.35 10.81
CA ALA A 27 6.64 3.27 9.97
C ALA A 27 6.74 2.75 8.53
N LEU A 28 5.61 2.56 7.87
CA LEU A 28 5.59 2.14 6.47
C LEU A 28 5.38 3.37 5.60
N LYS A 29 6.02 3.39 4.44
CA LYS A 29 5.82 4.42 3.42
C LYS A 29 5.36 3.75 2.14
N TRP A 30 4.27 4.26 1.59
CA TRP A 30 3.82 3.90 0.26
C TRP A 30 4.62 4.68 -0.78
N ILE A 31 5.18 3.96 -1.76
CA ILE A 31 5.83 4.55 -2.93
C ILE A 31 4.95 4.24 -4.13
N TYR A 32 4.39 5.31 -4.72
CA TYR A 32 3.61 5.25 -5.95
C TYR A 32 4.54 5.52 -7.13
N LYS A 33 4.53 4.65 -8.12
CA LYS A 33 5.21 4.84 -9.40
C LYS A 33 4.23 4.62 -10.53
N VAL A 34 3.89 5.71 -11.20
CA VAL A 34 3.11 5.66 -12.44
C VAL A 34 4.02 5.20 -13.56
N LYS A 35 3.59 4.19 -14.31
CA LYS A 35 4.18 3.86 -15.60
C LYS A 35 3.39 4.58 -16.67
N LEU A 36 4.08 5.46 -17.38
CA LEU A 36 3.54 6.15 -18.54
C LEU A 36 3.91 5.38 -19.81
N ASP A 37 3.10 5.50 -20.85
CA ASP A 37 3.44 5.04 -22.20
C ASP A 37 4.26 6.09 -22.97
N GLU A 38 4.53 5.84 -24.25
CA GLU A 38 5.31 6.73 -25.11
C GLU A 38 4.61 8.07 -25.39
N TYR A 39 3.28 8.13 -25.20
CA TYR A 39 2.45 9.32 -25.41
C TYR A 39 2.19 10.07 -24.09
N GLY A 40 2.66 9.55 -22.96
CA GLY A 40 2.49 10.15 -21.63
C GLY A 40 1.21 9.74 -20.91
N ASP A 41 0.46 8.77 -21.43
CA ASP A 41 -0.74 8.25 -20.81
C ASP A 41 -0.42 7.20 -19.73
N VAL A 42 -1.28 7.12 -18.71
CA VAL A 42 -1.08 6.24 -17.56
C VAL A 42 -1.39 4.79 -17.94
N LEU A 43 -0.34 4.01 -18.21
CA LEU A 43 -0.44 2.59 -18.49
C LEU A 43 -0.73 1.77 -17.23
N LYS A 44 -0.01 2.06 -16.14
CA LYS A 44 -0.14 1.30 -14.89
C LYS A 44 0.38 2.05 -13.68
N ASN A 45 -0.43 2.12 -12.62
CA ASN A 45 0.07 2.51 -11.30
C ASN A 45 0.68 1.30 -10.60
N LYS A 46 1.97 1.40 -10.24
CA LYS A 46 2.64 0.45 -9.36
C LYS A 46 2.76 1.05 -7.98
N VAL A 47 2.40 0.26 -6.99
CA VAL A 47 2.50 0.63 -5.59
C VAL A 47 3.47 -0.34 -4.91
N ARG A 48 4.40 0.21 -4.11
CA ARG A 48 5.30 -0.57 -3.26
C ARG A 48 5.17 -0.07 -1.83
N LEU A 49 4.90 -0.99 -0.91
CA LEU A 49 4.97 -0.74 0.52
C LEU A 49 6.42 -0.96 0.96
N VAL A 50 7.04 0.04 1.56
CA VAL A 50 8.44 -0.02 1.99
C VAL A 50 8.51 0.37 3.47
N ALA A 51 9.33 -0.34 4.24
CA ALA A 51 9.66 0.09 5.59
C ALA A 51 10.38 1.45 5.51
N LYS A 52 9.85 2.46 6.20
CA LYS A 52 10.54 3.72 6.46
C LYS A 52 11.71 3.33 7.35
N GLY A 53 12.91 3.27 6.76
CA GLY A 53 14.09 2.69 7.39
C GLY A 53 14.27 3.12 8.85
N TYR A 54 14.68 2.17 9.67
CA TYR A 54 15.26 2.48 10.98
C TYR A 54 16.51 3.33 10.77
N ARG A 55 16.69 4.33 11.63
CA ARG A 55 17.84 5.23 11.61
C ARG A 55 19.13 4.49 11.98
#